data_AF-A0A6B1HDI3-F1
#
_entry.id   AF-A0A6B1HDI3-F1
#
_cell.length_a   1.000
_cell.length_b   1.000
_cell.length_c   1.000
_cell.angle_alpha   90.00
_cell.angle_beta   90.00
_cell.angle_gamma   90.00
#
_symmetry.space_group_name_H-M   'P 1'
#
loop_
_entity.id
_entity.type
_entity.pdbx_description
1 polymer ?
#
loop_
_entity_poly.entity_id
_entity_poly.type
_entity_poly.pdbx_seq_one_letter_code
_entity_poly.pdbx_strand_id
1 'polypeptide(L)'
;MIYGANNPVDGAVLRVILRKAAKIREELGVPVPVPDEGQSLTQALLKAVLLRGRTALEDSRQLDLFEGHWQYTIEKAKQSRTVFAQQRMNPDDVLPEWHKSLAAVGDRDTVQRFASRALARLGSGLERGQRGFKVPTGALPTEVVERLQAEGISDTIAIDFAYPAAPGCRPVQRSHPLIAILADTLLGRSLAANGDAATDDPSVLGRVGCWISADVQSRTTVALLRLRHQLVSRARRRETTLMVEEATALAWSAPAAKTPITGVDALSLLALPPADDPPPHVRRREVQRALGLIAERTDDMAALAAERARTLLDDHLRVRQASRGSGTTTVHAIPRPDVIAAFVLLPKVA
;
A
#
# COMPACT_ATOMS: atom_id res chain seq x y z
N MET A 1 -21.73 -37.29 -26.20
CA MET A 1 -22.44 -38.13 -25.21
C MET A 1 -23.90 -37.74 -25.23
N ILE A 2 -24.75 -38.68 -25.61
CA ILE A 2 -26.16 -38.46 -25.95
C ILE A 2 -26.97 -38.35 -24.66
N TYR A 3 -27.61 -37.20 -24.49
CA TYR A 3 -28.55 -36.91 -23.39
C TYR A 3 -29.87 -37.62 -23.66
N GLY A 4 -30.22 -38.57 -22.81
CA GLY A 4 -31.55 -39.19 -22.78
C GLY A 4 -32.49 -38.40 -21.87
N ALA A 5 -33.37 -37.62 -22.49
CA ALA A 5 -34.56 -37.04 -21.88
C ALA A 5 -35.45 -38.14 -21.26
N ASN A 6 -35.95 -37.91 -20.04
CA ASN A 6 -37.22 -38.42 -19.45
C ASN A 6 -37.11 -38.78 -17.96
N ASN A 7 -37.13 -37.76 -17.09
CA ASN A 7 -37.74 -37.84 -15.76
C ASN A 7 -38.41 -36.48 -15.45
N PRO A 8 -39.75 -36.39 -15.41
CA PRO A 8 -40.45 -35.10 -15.33
C PRO A 8 -40.47 -34.46 -13.93
N VAL A 9 -40.25 -35.21 -12.85
CA VAL A 9 -40.40 -34.71 -11.46
C VAL A 9 -39.07 -34.14 -10.93
N ASP A 10 -37.96 -34.83 -11.11
CA ASP A 10 -36.64 -34.38 -10.60
C ASP A 10 -36.08 -33.18 -11.39
N GLY A 11 -36.37 -33.12 -12.70
CA GLY A 11 -36.08 -31.95 -13.51
C GLY A 11 -36.90 -30.72 -13.09
N ALA A 12 -38.10 -30.92 -12.52
CA ALA A 12 -38.91 -29.81 -12.02
C ALA A 12 -38.30 -29.20 -10.76
N VAL A 13 -37.86 -30.02 -9.80
CA VAL A 13 -37.20 -29.56 -8.57
C VAL A 13 -35.89 -28.82 -8.89
N LEU A 14 -35.05 -29.37 -9.76
CA LEU A 14 -33.79 -28.71 -10.16
C LEU A 14 -34.04 -27.39 -10.90
N ARG A 15 -35.05 -27.33 -11.78
CA ARG A 15 -35.45 -26.08 -12.45
C ARG A 15 -35.99 -25.05 -11.46
N VAL A 16 -36.69 -25.47 -10.42
CA VAL A 16 -37.20 -24.58 -9.36
C VAL A 16 -36.04 -24.02 -8.53
N ILE A 17 -35.06 -24.85 -8.17
CA ILE A 17 -33.84 -24.43 -7.45
C ILE A 17 -33.05 -23.43 -8.28
N LEU A 18 -32.79 -23.72 -9.56
CA LEU A 18 -32.04 -22.84 -10.45
C LEU A 18 -32.77 -21.51 -10.72
N ARG A 19 -34.10 -21.56 -10.89
CA ARG A 19 -34.91 -20.34 -11.11
C ARG A 19 -34.97 -19.47 -9.86
N LYS A 20 -35.10 -20.06 -8.66
CA LYS A 20 -35.05 -19.32 -7.39
C LYS A 20 -33.66 -18.75 -7.13
N ALA A 21 -32.58 -19.51 -7.38
CA ALA A 21 -31.21 -19.03 -7.24
C ALA A 21 -30.90 -17.87 -8.21
N ALA A 22 -31.38 -17.94 -9.47
CA ALA A 22 -31.24 -16.87 -10.45
C ALA A 22 -32.00 -15.60 -10.04
N LYS A 23 -33.25 -15.74 -9.56
CA LYS A 23 -34.06 -14.62 -9.08
C LYS A 23 -33.44 -13.93 -7.86
N ILE A 24 -32.87 -14.72 -6.93
CA ILE A 24 -32.19 -14.17 -5.76
C ILE A 24 -30.87 -13.48 -6.16
N ARG A 25 -30.12 -14.02 -7.13
CA ARG A 25 -28.92 -13.36 -7.67
C ARG A 25 -29.25 -12.01 -8.32
N GLU A 26 -30.38 -11.93 -9.01
CA GLU A 26 -30.88 -10.70 -9.64
C GLU A 26 -31.33 -9.67 -8.59
N GLU A 27 -31.98 -10.10 -7.51
CA GLU A 27 -32.43 -9.22 -6.41
C GLU A 27 -31.32 -8.84 -5.40
N LEU A 28 -30.28 -9.66 -5.23
CA LEU A 28 -29.22 -9.48 -4.22
C LEU A 28 -27.84 -9.11 -4.81
N GLY A 29 -27.62 -9.25 -6.12
CA GLY A 29 -26.37 -8.91 -6.81
C GLY A 29 -25.16 -9.79 -6.49
N VAL A 30 -25.33 -10.87 -5.71
CA VAL A 30 -24.26 -11.79 -5.27
C VAL A 30 -24.74 -13.24 -5.45
N PRO A 31 -23.89 -14.19 -5.89
CA PRO A 31 -24.26 -15.59 -5.96
C PRO A 31 -24.57 -16.14 -4.56
N VAL A 32 -25.71 -16.80 -4.40
CA VAL A 32 -26.10 -17.49 -3.17
C VAL A 32 -25.46 -18.89 -3.17
N PRO A 33 -24.68 -19.27 -2.15
CA PRO A 33 -24.18 -20.63 -2.03
C PRO A 33 -25.38 -21.55 -1.80
N VAL A 34 -25.48 -22.59 -2.63
CA VAL A 34 -26.44 -23.68 -2.41
C VAL A 34 -26.04 -24.37 -1.11
N PRO A 35 -26.96 -24.59 -0.15
CA PRO A 35 -26.63 -25.24 1.11
C PRO A 35 -26.14 -26.66 0.84
N ASP A 36 -24.83 -26.87 1.02
CA ASP A 36 -24.20 -28.19 0.97
C ASP A 36 -23.81 -28.58 2.39
N GLU A 37 -24.83 -28.89 3.20
CA GLU A 37 -24.59 -29.58 4.48
C GLU A 37 -24.43 -31.06 4.19
N GLY A 38 -23.18 -31.49 4.07
CA GLY A 38 -22.73 -32.86 4.26
C GLY A 38 -23.32 -33.89 3.29
N GLN A 39 -22.72 -34.03 2.10
CA GLN A 39 -22.86 -35.19 1.21
C GLN A 39 -24.28 -35.50 0.68
N SER A 40 -25.29 -34.72 1.05
CA SER A 40 -26.70 -34.92 0.69
C SER A 40 -26.96 -34.75 -0.80
N LEU A 41 -26.39 -33.71 -1.43
CA LEU A 41 -26.62 -33.43 -2.86
C LEU A 41 -25.93 -34.47 -3.76
N THR A 42 -24.70 -34.85 -3.40
CA THR A 42 -23.94 -35.90 -4.08
C THR A 42 -24.55 -37.28 -3.86
N GLN A 43 -25.03 -37.60 -2.65
CA GLN A 43 -25.77 -38.84 -2.38
C GLN A 43 -27.15 -38.87 -3.05
N ALA A 44 -27.85 -37.75 -3.17
CA ALA A 44 -29.12 -37.65 -3.89
C ALA A 44 -28.91 -37.84 -5.40
N LEU A 45 -27.86 -37.24 -5.98
CA LEU A 45 -27.45 -37.49 -7.36
C LEU A 45 -27.00 -38.95 -7.57
N LEU A 46 -26.24 -39.52 -6.64
CA LEU A 46 -25.80 -40.91 -6.71
C LEU A 46 -26.96 -41.90 -6.55
N LYS A 47 -27.90 -41.65 -5.62
CA LYS A 47 -29.14 -42.43 -5.43
C LYS A 47 -30.07 -42.29 -6.63
N ALA A 48 -30.20 -41.12 -7.24
CA ALA A 48 -31.01 -40.93 -8.45
C ALA A 48 -30.44 -41.67 -9.67
N VAL A 49 -29.11 -41.87 -9.72
CA VAL A 49 -28.44 -42.66 -10.76
C VAL A 49 -28.50 -44.17 -10.44
N LEU A 50 -28.48 -44.56 -9.16
CA LEU A 50 -28.44 -45.97 -8.70
C LEU A 50 -29.83 -46.61 -8.54
N LEU A 51 -30.87 -45.88 -8.15
CA LEU A 51 -32.25 -46.39 -7.95
C LEU A 51 -33.04 -46.45 -9.28
N ARG A 52 -32.37 -46.94 -10.31
CA ARG A 52 -32.98 -47.31 -11.60
C ARG A 52 -33.77 -48.61 -11.44
N GLY A 53 -34.84 -48.56 -10.66
CA GLY A 53 -35.74 -49.68 -10.47
C GLY A 53 -36.38 -49.74 -9.09
N ARG A 54 -37.63 -49.24 -9.07
CA ARG A 54 -38.77 -49.63 -8.22
C ARG A 54 -39.22 -48.60 -7.18
N THR A 55 -40.45 -48.14 -7.46
CA THR A 55 -41.53 -47.66 -6.59
C THR A 55 -41.26 -46.46 -5.69
N ALA A 56 -41.84 -45.34 -6.13
CA ALA A 56 -42.19 -44.17 -5.33
C ALA A 56 -43.31 -44.51 -4.34
N LEU A 57 -43.17 -44.06 -3.09
CA LEU A 57 -44.26 -43.67 -2.18
C LEU A 57 -43.65 -43.32 -0.81
N GLU A 58 -42.90 -42.21 -0.70
CA GLU A 58 -42.54 -41.63 0.61
C GLU A 58 -41.94 -40.21 0.54
N ASP A 59 -42.38 -39.34 -0.39
CA ASP A 59 -41.63 -38.11 -0.72
C ASP A 59 -42.30 -36.76 -0.33
N SER A 60 -43.46 -36.77 0.31
CA SER A 60 -44.15 -35.53 0.71
C SER A 60 -43.59 -34.89 1.99
N ARG A 61 -43.03 -35.68 2.92
CA ARG A 61 -42.46 -35.15 4.18
C ARG A 61 -41.05 -34.56 4.03
N GLN A 62 -40.32 -34.96 2.99
CA GLN A 62 -38.93 -34.54 2.78
C GLN A 62 -38.84 -33.16 2.08
N LEU A 63 -39.84 -32.82 1.27
CA LEU A 63 -39.98 -31.50 0.63
C LEU A 63 -40.36 -30.40 1.64
N ASP A 64 -41.26 -30.67 2.58
CA ASP A 64 -41.64 -29.72 3.64
C ASP A 64 -40.47 -29.39 4.58
N LEU A 65 -39.64 -30.40 4.89
CA LEU A 65 -38.40 -30.20 5.67
C LEU A 65 -37.38 -29.36 4.90
N PHE A 66 -37.29 -29.53 3.58
CA PHE A 66 -36.43 -28.72 2.72
C PHE A 66 -36.94 -27.27 2.60
N GLU A 67 -38.25 -27.05 2.48
CA GLU A 67 -38.84 -25.72 2.45
C GLU A 67 -38.66 -24.97 3.77
N GLY A 68 -38.84 -25.65 4.91
CA GLY A 68 -38.59 -25.10 6.23
C GLY A 68 -37.12 -24.72 6.45
N HIS A 69 -36.17 -25.59 6.08
CA HIS A 69 -34.74 -25.27 6.15
C HIS A 69 -34.34 -24.15 5.18
N TRP A 70 -34.98 -24.08 4.02
CA TRP A 70 -34.75 -23.04 3.01
C TRP A 70 -35.30 -21.68 3.45
N GLN A 71 -36.50 -21.65 4.03
CA GLN A 71 -37.07 -20.44 4.63
C GLN A 71 -36.25 -19.98 5.83
N TYR A 72 -35.79 -20.89 6.69
CA TYR A 72 -34.86 -20.58 7.77
C TYR A 72 -33.53 -20.02 7.25
N THR A 73 -32.99 -20.57 6.15
CA THR A 73 -31.75 -20.07 5.54
C THR A 73 -31.95 -18.70 4.87
N ILE A 74 -33.10 -18.47 4.22
CA ILE A 74 -33.48 -17.17 3.67
C ILE A 74 -33.70 -16.15 4.78
N GLU A 75 -34.39 -16.51 5.85
CA GLU A 75 -34.60 -15.63 7.01
C GLU A 75 -33.30 -15.36 7.73
N LYS A 76 -32.43 -16.35 7.91
CA LYS A 76 -31.07 -16.17 8.44
C LYS A 76 -30.20 -15.34 7.50
N ALA A 77 -30.36 -15.41 6.18
CA ALA A 77 -29.66 -14.57 5.20
C ALA A 77 -30.23 -13.15 5.11
N LYS A 78 -31.55 -12.96 5.32
CA LYS A 78 -32.20 -11.64 5.42
C LYS A 78 -31.88 -11.00 6.77
N GLN A 79 -31.88 -11.77 7.85
CA GLN A 79 -31.45 -11.37 9.18
C GLN A 79 -29.95 -11.08 9.19
N SER A 80 -29.14 -11.88 8.50
CA SER A 80 -27.71 -11.57 8.32
C SER A 80 -27.54 -10.30 7.48
N ARG A 81 -28.37 -10.05 6.45
CA ARG A 81 -28.40 -8.77 5.73
C ARG A 81 -28.77 -7.61 6.67
N THR A 82 -29.63 -7.78 7.68
CA THR A 82 -29.88 -6.75 8.71
C THR A 82 -28.79 -6.64 9.78
N VAL A 83 -28.08 -7.74 10.09
CA VAL A 83 -26.92 -7.76 11.00
C VAL A 83 -25.68 -7.14 10.33
N PHE A 84 -25.50 -7.34 9.02
CA PHE A 84 -24.43 -6.77 8.20
C PHE A 84 -24.78 -5.40 7.58
N ALA A 85 -26.06 -5.01 7.54
CA ALA A 85 -26.47 -3.66 7.11
C ALA A 85 -26.03 -2.57 8.09
N GLN A 86 -25.73 -2.93 9.35
CA GLN A 86 -25.37 -1.97 10.38
C GLN A 86 -23.93 -1.41 10.25
N GLN A 87 -23.12 -1.91 9.31
CA GLN A 87 -21.71 -1.48 9.13
C GLN A 87 -21.25 -1.36 7.67
N ARG A 88 -22.14 -1.06 6.72
CA ARG A 88 -21.69 -0.71 5.36
C ARG A 88 -21.27 0.76 5.30
N MET A 89 -19.97 0.98 5.43
CA MET A 89 -19.30 2.14 4.86
C MET A 89 -19.54 2.10 3.33
N ASN A 90 -20.09 3.16 2.75
CA ASN A 90 -20.26 3.24 1.30
C ASN A 90 -18.86 3.38 0.67
N PRO A 91 -18.46 2.52 -0.29
CA PRO A 91 -17.16 2.64 -0.95
C PRO A 91 -16.89 4.06 -1.45
N ASP A 92 -17.88 4.73 -2.05
CA ASP A 92 -17.71 6.08 -2.59
C ASP A 92 -17.28 7.12 -1.53
N ASP A 93 -17.69 6.93 -0.27
CA ASP A 93 -17.37 7.85 0.83
C ASP A 93 -15.91 7.72 1.30
N VAL A 94 -15.25 6.59 0.99
CA VAL A 94 -13.87 6.31 1.41
C VAL A 94 -12.89 6.09 0.28
N LEU A 95 -13.37 5.92 -0.96
CA LEU A 95 -12.53 5.80 -2.15
C LEU A 95 -11.54 6.96 -2.30
N PRO A 96 -11.91 8.24 -2.04
CA PRO A 96 -10.93 9.34 -2.09
C PRO A 96 -9.79 9.17 -1.07
N GLU A 97 -10.12 8.77 0.16
CA GLU A 97 -9.13 8.57 1.23
C GLU A 97 -8.29 7.29 1.00
N TRP A 98 -8.89 6.28 0.39
CA TRP A 98 -8.20 5.09 -0.10
C TRP A 98 -7.20 5.43 -1.21
N HIS A 99 -7.59 6.22 -2.21
CA HIS A 99 -6.68 6.67 -3.25
C HIS A 99 -5.53 7.53 -2.70
N LYS A 100 -5.81 8.43 -1.75
CA LYS A 100 -4.75 9.18 -1.05
C LYS A 100 -3.80 8.25 -0.29
N SER A 101 -4.33 7.24 0.38
CA SER A 101 -3.53 6.24 1.09
C SER A 101 -2.65 5.44 0.11
N LEU A 102 -3.21 5.01 -1.03
CA LEU A 102 -2.45 4.35 -2.10
C LEU A 102 -1.38 5.28 -2.70
N ALA A 103 -1.70 6.55 -2.95
CA ALA A 103 -0.74 7.53 -3.44
C ALA A 103 0.40 7.78 -2.43
N ALA A 104 0.09 7.80 -1.12
CA ALA A 104 1.09 7.92 -0.06
C ALA A 104 2.01 6.69 0.05
N VAL A 105 1.49 5.50 -0.27
CA VAL A 105 2.28 4.26 -0.39
C VAL A 105 3.24 4.31 -1.60
N GLY A 106 3.19 5.34 -2.43
CA GLY A 106 4.12 5.56 -3.53
C GLY A 106 3.73 4.82 -4.80
N ASP A 107 4.02 5.44 -5.94
CA ASP A 107 3.67 4.88 -7.24
C ASP A 107 4.61 3.73 -7.65
N ARG A 108 4.13 2.96 -8.64
CA ARG A 108 4.88 1.87 -9.27
C ARG A 108 6.28 2.30 -9.70
N ASP A 109 6.37 3.46 -10.34
CA ASP A 109 7.62 3.92 -10.95
C ASP A 109 8.65 4.30 -9.87
N THR A 110 8.21 4.86 -8.74
CA THR A 110 9.08 5.15 -7.58
C THR A 110 9.62 3.87 -6.98
N VAL A 111 8.78 2.84 -6.80
CA VAL A 111 9.23 1.54 -6.26
C VAL A 111 10.22 0.87 -7.21
N GLN A 112 9.96 0.88 -8.51
CA GLN A 112 10.88 0.34 -9.52
C GLN A 112 12.22 1.09 -9.54
N ARG A 113 12.19 2.43 -9.56
CA ARG A 113 13.41 3.27 -9.53
C ARG A 113 14.22 3.02 -8.25
N PHE A 114 13.54 2.94 -7.10
CA PHE A 114 14.17 2.63 -5.82
C PHE A 114 14.84 1.25 -5.86
N ALA A 115 14.09 0.20 -6.24
CA ALA A 115 14.60 -1.16 -6.29
C ALA A 115 15.81 -1.28 -7.21
N SER A 116 15.73 -0.72 -8.42
CA SER A 116 16.83 -0.69 -9.38
C SER A 116 18.09 -0.02 -8.80
N ARG A 117 17.94 1.16 -8.20
CA ARG A 117 19.06 1.91 -7.61
C ARG A 117 19.64 1.27 -6.36
N ALA A 118 18.80 0.64 -5.54
CA ALA A 118 19.20 -0.02 -4.30
C ALA A 118 19.97 -1.30 -4.58
N LEU A 119 19.45 -2.15 -5.48
CA LEU A 119 20.13 -3.38 -5.92
C LEU A 119 21.50 -3.05 -6.51
N ALA A 120 21.58 -2.06 -7.41
CA ALA A 120 22.84 -1.63 -8.02
C ALA A 120 23.89 -1.20 -6.99
N ARG A 121 23.47 -0.47 -5.94
CA ARG A 121 24.35 -0.03 -4.85
C ARG A 121 24.80 -1.17 -3.94
N LEU A 122 24.03 -2.26 -3.89
CA LEU A 122 24.35 -3.46 -3.11
C LEU A 122 25.01 -4.54 -3.98
N GLY A 123 25.51 -4.19 -5.17
CA GLY A 123 26.26 -5.12 -6.02
C GLY A 123 25.42 -6.08 -6.84
N SER A 124 24.09 -5.94 -6.86
CA SER A 124 23.17 -6.72 -7.70
C SER A 124 22.47 -5.84 -8.75
N GLY A 125 21.73 -6.43 -9.67
CA GLY A 125 21.01 -5.73 -10.73
C GLY A 125 19.52 -6.03 -10.71
N LEU A 126 18.73 -5.08 -11.24
CA LEU A 126 17.36 -5.33 -11.64
C LEU A 126 17.35 -5.64 -13.14
N GLU A 127 17.29 -6.93 -13.50
CA GLU A 127 17.36 -7.37 -14.89
C GLU A 127 15.98 -7.33 -15.54
N ARG A 128 15.87 -6.75 -16.73
CA ARG A 128 14.61 -6.75 -17.48
C ARG A 128 14.45 -8.07 -18.22
N GLY A 129 13.42 -8.83 -17.86
CA GLY A 129 13.00 -10.05 -18.55
C GLY A 129 11.89 -9.79 -19.58
N GLN A 130 11.40 -10.86 -20.23
CA GLN A 130 10.32 -10.75 -21.23
C GLN A 130 8.98 -10.32 -20.65
N ARG A 131 8.68 -10.73 -19.40
CA ARG A 131 7.36 -10.52 -18.76
C ARG A 131 7.42 -9.64 -17.51
N GLY A 132 8.60 -9.36 -16.98
CA GLY A 132 8.80 -8.66 -15.73
C GLY A 132 10.28 -8.42 -15.50
N PHE A 133 10.69 -8.36 -14.24
CA PHE A 133 12.10 -8.20 -13.85
C PHE A 133 12.61 -9.42 -13.12
N LYS A 134 13.92 -9.64 -13.15
CA LYS A 134 14.61 -10.63 -12.33
C LYS A 134 15.52 -9.93 -11.33
N VAL A 135 15.56 -10.46 -10.12
CA VAL A 135 16.45 -9.99 -9.05
C VAL A 135 17.31 -11.17 -8.59
N PRO A 136 18.60 -11.20 -8.99
CA PRO A 136 19.56 -12.17 -8.46
C PRO A 136 19.90 -11.80 -7.01
N THR A 137 19.34 -12.50 -6.03
CA THR A 137 19.58 -12.17 -4.61
C THR A 137 20.95 -12.65 -4.14
N GLY A 138 21.49 -13.73 -4.72
CA GLY A 138 22.79 -14.29 -4.32
C GLY A 138 24.00 -13.38 -4.53
N ALA A 139 23.87 -12.28 -5.28
CA ALA A 139 24.93 -11.28 -5.47
C ALA A 139 24.89 -10.15 -4.42
N LEU A 140 23.86 -10.12 -3.56
CA LEU A 140 23.73 -9.12 -2.51
C LEU A 140 24.66 -9.44 -1.32
N PRO A 141 24.93 -8.47 -0.43
CA PRO A 141 25.70 -8.71 0.78
C PRO A 141 25.06 -9.80 1.66
N THR A 142 25.88 -10.58 2.35
CA THR A 142 25.44 -11.76 3.11
C THR A 142 24.29 -11.45 4.07
N GLU A 143 24.35 -10.34 4.79
CA GLU A 143 23.30 -9.95 5.73
C GLU A 143 21.96 -9.62 5.05
N VAL A 144 22.00 -9.16 3.79
CA VAL A 144 20.80 -8.91 2.99
C VAL A 144 20.23 -10.24 2.50
N VAL A 145 21.10 -11.15 2.04
CA VAL A 145 20.70 -12.49 1.59
C VAL A 145 20.01 -13.26 2.72
N GLU A 146 20.60 -13.29 3.92
CA GLU A 146 20.03 -13.99 5.08
C GLU A 146 18.65 -13.44 5.47
N ARG A 147 18.50 -12.10 5.50
CA ARG A 147 17.21 -11.45 5.77
C ARG A 147 16.16 -11.76 4.71
N LEU A 148 16.54 -11.79 3.42
CA LEU A 148 15.63 -12.17 2.34
C LEU A 148 15.22 -13.64 2.44
N GLN A 149 16.16 -14.53 2.77
CA GLN A 149 15.87 -15.95 2.97
C GLN A 149 14.89 -16.19 4.13
N ALA A 150 15.01 -15.45 5.22
CA ALA A 150 14.06 -15.49 6.33
C ALA A 150 12.62 -15.11 5.91
N GLU A 151 12.48 -14.28 4.87
CA GLU A 151 11.20 -13.89 4.26
C GLU A 151 10.77 -14.83 3.11
N GLY A 152 11.44 -15.97 2.91
CA GLY A 152 11.15 -16.91 1.83
C GLY A 152 11.55 -16.42 0.44
N ILE A 153 12.50 -15.48 0.37
CA ILE A 153 13.06 -14.93 -0.86
C ILE A 153 14.49 -15.47 -1.03
N SER A 154 14.70 -16.30 -2.04
CA SER A 154 15.99 -16.97 -2.29
C SER A 154 16.30 -16.99 -3.79
N ASP A 155 17.57 -17.22 -4.12
CA ASP A 155 18.07 -17.36 -5.49
C ASP A 155 17.74 -16.17 -6.40
N THR A 156 17.22 -16.43 -7.59
CA THR A 156 16.75 -15.38 -8.50
C THR A 156 15.23 -15.37 -8.51
N ILE A 157 14.64 -14.24 -8.12
CA ILE A 157 13.18 -14.08 -8.14
C ILE A 157 12.73 -13.29 -9.36
N ALA A 158 11.60 -13.69 -9.94
CA ALA A 158 10.90 -12.93 -10.98
C ALA A 158 9.84 -12.03 -10.31
N ILE A 159 9.90 -10.72 -10.59
CA ILE A 159 9.03 -9.71 -9.99
C ILE A 159 8.37 -8.83 -11.03
N ASP A 160 7.24 -8.24 -10.68
CA ASP A 160 6.57 -7.21 -11.45
C ASP A 160 6.09 -6.11 -10.50
N PHE A 161 6.26 -4.85 -10.88
CA PHE A 161 5.79 -3.71 -10.11
C PHE A 161 4.34 -3.34 -10.45
N ALA A 162 3.75 -3.97 -11.47
CA ALA A 162 2.33 -3.82 -11.79
C ALA A 162 1.44 -4.74 -10.94
N TYR A 163 0.19 -4.32 -10.78
CA TYR A 163 -0.89 -5.17 -10.26
C TYR A 163 -2.07 -5.19 -11.24
N PRO A 164 -2.55 -6.37 -11.67
CA PRO A 164 -2.01 -7.69 -11.40
C PRO A 164 -0.63 -7.91 -12.04
N ALA A 165 0.21 -8.75 -11.42
CA ALA A 165 1.53 -9.08 -11.93
C ALA A 165 1.45 -9.97 -13.18
N ALA A 166 2.45 -9.87 -14.05
CA ALA A 166 2.58 -10.75 -15.20
C ALA A 166 2.73 -12.24 -14.79
N PRO A 167 2.30 -13.20 -15.64
CA PRO A 167 2.38 -14.62 -15.32
C PRO A 167 3.80 -15.09 -14.96
N GLY A 168 3.92 -15.72 -13.79
CA GLY A 168 5.20 -16.20 -13.25
C GLY A 168 6.02 -15.15 -12.49
N CYS A 169 5.52 -13.91 -12.36
CA CYS A 169 6.15 -12.85 -11.58
C CYS A 169 5.41 -12.62 -10.26
N ARG A 170 6.14 -12.25 -9.21
CA ARG A 170 5.58 -11.83 -7.93
C ARG A 170 5.30 -10.32 -7.94
N PRO A 171 4.11 -9.85 -7.51
CA PRO A 171 3.84 -8.42 -7.41
C PRO A 171 4.70 -7.79 -6.31
N VAL A 172 5.45 -6.75 -6.65
CA VAL A 172 6.28 -5.98 -5.72
C VAL A 172 5.76 -4.56 -5.60
N GLN A 173 5.33 -4.22 -4.40
CA GLN A 173 4.88 -2.89 -3.97
C GLN A 173 5.78 -2.38 -2.84
N ARG A 174 5.60 -1.14 -2.39
CA ARG A 174 6.48 -0.50 -1.38
C ARG A 174 6.60 -1.28 -0.07
N SER A 175 5.54 -1.98 0.34
CA SER A 175 5.52 -2.80 1.56
C SER A 175 6.07 -4.22 1.39
N HIS A 176 6.48 -4.60 0.18
CA HIS A 176 7.01 -5.94 -0.07
C HIS A 176 8.34 -6.13 0.70
N PRO A 177 8.61 -7.32 1.30
CA PRO A 177 9.80 -7.55 2.13
C PRO A 177 11.13 -7.19 1.44
N LEU A 178 11.27 -7.49 0.14
CA LEU A 178 12.41 -7.04 -0.68
C LEU A 178 12.67 -5.54 -0.55
N ILE A 179 11.63 -4.71 -0.70
CA ILE A 179 11.76 -3.25 -0.67
C ILE A 179 12.11 -2.77 0.74
N ALA A 180 11.45 -3.33 1.76
CA ALA A 180 11.69 -3.00 3.15
C ALA A 180 13.14 -3.33 3.56
N ILE A 181 13.64 -4.52 3.24
CA ILE A 181 14.99 -4.97 3.58
C ILE A 181 16.04 -4.10 2.87
N LEU A 182 15.85 -3.80 1.58
CA LEU A 182 16.76 -2.92 0.84
C LEU A 182 16.80 -1.51 1.46
N ALA A 183 15.64 -0.95 1.81
CA ALA A 183 15.55 0.38 2.39
C ALA A 183 16.21 0.44 3.78
N ASP A 184 15.92 -0.54 4.63
CA ASP A 184 16.46 -0.63 5.97
C ASP A 184 17.98 -0.85 5.97
N THR A 185 18.49 -1.68 5.05
CA THR A 185 19.93 -1.90 4.88
C THR A 185 20.65 -0.62 4.48
N LEU A 186 20.15 0.09 3.45
CA LEU A 186 20.78 1.34 3.00
C LEU A 186 20.71 2.42 4.08
N LEU A 187 19.57 2.57 4.75
CA LEU A 187 19.41 3.53 5.83
C LEU A 187 20.34 3.21 7.02
N GLY A 188 20.38 1.95 7.45
CA GLY A 188 21.24 1.48 8.53
C GLY A 188 22.72 1.73 8.24
N ARG A 189 23.21 1.34 7.05
CA ARG A 189 24.59 1.61 6.62
C ARG A 189 24.90 3.10 6.60
N SER A 190 23.97 3.93 6.10
CA SER A 190 24.13 5.39 6.02
C SER A 190 24.15 6.08 7.40
N LEU A 191 23.46 5.53 8.39
CA LEU A 191 23.47 6.05 9.76
C LEU A 191 24.68 5.56 10.58
N ALA A 192 25.16 4.35 10.31
CA ALA A 192 26.33 3.77 10.98
C ALA A 192 27.66 4.33 10.47
N ALA A 193 27.67 4.89 9.25
CA ALA A 193 28.83 5.58 8.71
C ALA A 193 29.12 6.86 9.51
N ASN A 194 29.96 6.73 10.55
CA ASN A 194 30.56 7.87 11.24
C ASN A 194 31.41 8.63 10.23
N GLY A 195 31.18 9.94 10.08
CA GLY A 195 31.62 10.79 8.96
C GLY A 195 33.12 10.95 8.68
N ASP A 196 33.97 10.07 9.21
CA ASP A 196 35.43 10.09 9.07
C ASP A 196 35.97 9.16 7.97
N ALA A 197 35.13 8.33 7.36
CA ALA A 197 35.48 7.64 6.14
C ALA A 197 34.49 8.02 5.05
N ALA A 198 34.99 8.72 4.02
CA ALA A 198 34.45 8.56 2.68
C ALA A 198 34.59 7.08 2.34
N THR A 199 33.62 6.30 2.78
CA THR A 199 33.48 4.93 2.36
C THR A 199 33.10 5.03 0.90
N ASP A 200 33.99 4.61 0.01
CA ASP A 200 33.69 4.42 -1.42
C ASP A 200 32.66 3.29 -1.63
N ASP A 201 32.01 2.82 -0.56
CA ASP A 201 30.92 1.87 -0.59
C ASP A 201 29.65 2.57 -1.14
N PRO A 202 29.20 2.21 -2.35
CA PRO A 202 28.04 2.84 -2.97
C PRO A 202 26.72 2.60 -2.23
N SER A 203 26.70 1.66 -1.26
CA SER A 203 25.54 1.39 -0.40
C SER A 203 25.40 2.37 0.77
N VAL A 204 26.41 3.20 1.04
CA VAL A 204 26.34 4.29 2.04
C VAL A 204 25.82 5.55 1.36
N LEU A 205 24.63 5.99 1.73
CA LEU A 205 23.97 7.15 1.13
C LEU A 205 24.37 8.45 1.85
N GLY A 206 24.72 9.46 1.06
CA GLY A 206 24.96 10.81 1.58
C GLY A 206 23.68 11.44 2.13
N ARG A 207 23.70 11.85 3.40
CA ARG A 207 22.64 12.65 4.03
C ARG A 207 22.76 14.15 3.75
N VAL A 208 23.88 14.55 3.15
CA VAL A 208 24.07 15.87 2.58
C VAL A 208 24.60 15.73 1.16
N GLY A 209 24.23 16.66 0.30
CA GLY A 209 24.67 16.64 -1.09
C GLY A 209 24.50 17.99 -1.76
N CYS A 210 25.33 18.24 -2.76
CA CYS A 210 25.22 19.42 -3.61
C CYS A 210 25.64 19.06 -5.02
N TRP A 211 24.75 19.26 -6.00
CA TRP A 211 24.97 18.95 -7.41
C TRP A 211 24.41 20.07 -8.29
N ILE A 212 24.86 20.12 -9.54
CA ILE A 212 24.35 21.04 -10.55
C ILE A 212 23.17 20.36 -11.25
N SER A 213 22.07 21.07 -11.44
CA SER A 213 20.94 20.63 -12.25
C SER A 213 20.57 21.72 -13.25
N ALA A 214 20.32 21.32 -14.51
CA ALA A 214 19.88 22.26 -15.55
C ALA A 214 18.42 22.69 -15.36
N ASP A 215 17.66 21.97 -14.53
CA ASP A 215 16.22 22.17 -14.36
C ASP A 215 15.89 23.13 -13.20
N VAL A 216 16.90 23.68 -12.50
CA VAL A 216 16.72 24.73 -11.50
C VAL A 216 17.27 26.06 -12.02
N GLN A 217 16.51 27.14 -11.81
CA GLN A 217 16.87 28.49 -12.26
C GLN A 217 17.76 29.24 -11.25
N SER A 218 17.70 28.84 -9.99
CA SER A 218 18.49 29.45 -8.92
C SER A 218 18.92 28.38 -7.91
N ARG A 219 19.82 28.75 -6.99
CA ARG A 219 20.25 27.84 -5.93
C ARG A 219 19.05 27.44 -5.08
N THR A 220 18.77 26.15 -4.98
CA THR A 220 17.64 25.63 -4.20
C THR A 220 18.15 24.67 -3.13
N THR A 221 17.82 24.98 -1.86
CA THR A 221 18.08 24.09 -0.72
C THR A 221 16.83 23.25 -0.48
N VAL A 222 16.98 21.94 -0.34
CA VAL A 222 15.90 21.00 -0.03
C VAL A 222 16.23 20.29 1.29
N ALA A 223 15.36 20.44 2.29
CA ALA A 223 15.41 19.68 3.53
C ALA A 223 14.42 18.51 3.46
N LEU A 224 14.93 17.29 3.64
CA LEU A 224 14.10 16.10 3.82
C LEU A 224 13.76 15.97 5.30
N LEU A 225 12.47 15.97 5.62
CA LEU A 225 11.94 16.06 6.98
C LEU A 225 11.18 14.80 7.34
N ARG A 226 11.32 14.39 8.61
CA ARG A 226 10.38 13.49 9.26
C ARG A 226 9.48 14.30 10.19
N LEU A 227 8.23 14.41 9.82
CA LEU A 227 7.18 14.95 10.68
C LEU A 227 6.70 13.85 11.61
N ARG A 228 6.39 14.23 12.85
CA ARG A 228 5.80 13.34 13.85
C ARG A 228 4.56 14.01 14.42
N HIS A 229 3.49 13.25 14.52
CA HIS A 229 2.21 13.71 15.03
C HIS A 229 1.69 12.75 16.08
N GLN A 230 1.06 13.27 17.12
CA GLN A 230 0.33 12.46 18.08
C GLN A 230 -1.15 12.49 17.71
N LEU A 231 -1.67 11.34 17.30
CA LEU A 231 -3.10 11.15 17.07
C LEU A 231 -3.72 10.56 18.33
N VAL A 232 -4.58 11.34 18.98
CA VAL A 232 -5.31 10.93 20.18
C VAL A 232 -6.76 10.70 19.81
N SER A 233 -7.22 9.47 19.93
CA SER A 233 -8.63 9.10 19.76
C SER A 233 -9.23 8.74 21.11
N ARG A 234 -10.34 9.39 21.47
CA ARG A 234 -11.12 9.12 22.68
C ARG A 234 -12.49 8.60 22.30
N ALA A 235 -12.79 7.36 22.65
CA ALA A 235 -14.09 6.77 22.44
C ALA A 235 -14.53 5.99 23.68
N ARG A 236 -15.77 6.23 24.14
CA ARG A 236 -16.32 5.65 25.37
C ARG A 236 -15.42 5.94 26.58
N ARG A 237 -14.77 4.91 27.15
CA ARG A 237 -13.83 5.00 28.28
C ARG A 237 -12.39 4.64 27.90
N ARG A 238 -12.06 4.62 26.60
CA ARG A 238 -10.73 4.27 26.11
C ARG A 238 -10.12 5.46 25.39
N GLU A 239 -8.95 5.85 25.85
CA GLU A 239 -8.06 6.78 25.16
C GLU A 239 -6.95 5.97 24.50
N THR A 240 -6.74 6.21 23.21
CA THR A 240 -5.66 5.61 22.44
C THR A 240 -4.84 6.71 21.82
N THR A 241 -3.55 6.73 22.14
CA THR A 241 -2.58 7.64 21.55
C THR A 241 -1.70 6.86 20.60
N LEU A 242 -1.63 7.32 19.35
CA LEU A 242 -0.78 6.76 18.30
C LEU A 242 0.24 7.81 17.87
N MET A 243 1.47 7.38 17.66
CA MET A 243 2.47 8.18 16.95
C MET A 243 2.29 7.94 15.46
N VAL A 244 2.18 9.02 14.70
CA VAL A 244 2.09 9.00 13.24
C VAL A 244 3.33 9.71 12.70
N GLU A 245 4.01 9.08 11.76
CA GLU A 245 5.19 9.66 11.11
C GLU A 245 4.90 9.89 9.62
N GLU A 246 5.39 11.01 9.09
CA GLU A 246 5.31 11.36 7.67
C GLU A 246 6.69 11.82 7.19
N ALA A 247 7.16 11.26 6.08
CA ALA A 247 8.35 11.75 5.39
C ALA A 247 7.93 12.72 4.28
N THR A 248 8.48 13.94 4.31
CA THR A 248 8.17 15.00 3.33
C THR A 248 9.40 15.87 3.09
N ALA A 249 9.29 16.85 2.20
CA ALA A 249 10.36 17.82 1.98
C ALA A 249 9.85 19.26 2.04
N LEU A 250 10.79 20.16 2.34
CA LEU A 250 10.60 21.60 2.27
C LEU A 250 11.82 22.18 1.54
N ALA A 251 11.59 23.09 0.61
CA ALA A 251 12.63 23.69 -0.19
C ALA A 251 12.57 25.22 -0.24
N TRP A 252 13.74 25.85 -0.34
CA TRP A 252 13.91 27.28 -0.46
C TRP A 252 14.80 27.59 -1.66
N SER A 253 14.25 28.32 -2.64
CA SER A 253 15.02 28.86 -3.77
C SER A 253 15.61 30.21 -3.42
N ALA A 254 16.82 30.49 -3.91
CA ALA A 254 17.52 31.76 -3.71
C ALA A 254 17.13 32.81 -4.78
N PRO A 255 17.04 34.11 -4.44
CA PRO A 255 17.04 34.64 -3.07
C PRO A 255 15.84 34.08 -2.29
N ALA A 256 16.01 33.83 -0.99
CA ALA A 256 15.06 33.06 -0.18
C ALA A 256 13.62 33.53 -0.43
N ALA A 257 12.84 32.69 -1.13
CA ALA A 257 11.45 32.98 -1.41
C ALA A 257 10.69 33.20 -0.10
N LYS A 258 9.69 34.10 -0.13
CA LYS A 258 8.87 34.41 1.05
C LYS A 258 8.08 33.20 1.55
N THR A 259 7.73 32.30 0.65
CA THR A 259 7.03 31.04 0.93
C THR A 259 7.87 29.87 0.47
N PRO A 260 8.18 28.89 1.34
CA PRO A 260 8.88 27.69 0.93
C PRO A 260 8.03 26.82 0.01
N ILE A 261 8.68 26.02 -0.83
CA ILE A 261 8.06 24.94 -1.60
C ILE A 261 7.91 23.74 -0.65
N THR A 262 6.77 23.06 -0.66
CA THR A 262 6.46 22.00 0.31
C THR A 262 5.98 20.71 -0.37
N GLY A 263 6.04 19.59 0.35
CA GLY A 263 5.37 18.36 -0.06
C GLY A 263 5.93 17.75 -1.35
N VAL A 264 5.02 17.37 -2.26
CA VAL A 264 5.36 16.67 -3.51
C VAL A 264 6.23 17.52 -4.43
N ASP A 265 6.00 18.83 -4.48
CA ASP A 265 6.78 19.74 -5.33
C ASP A 265 8.23 19.84 -4.82
N ALA A 266 8.41 19.91 -3.50
CA ALA A 266 9.74 19.91 -2.89
C ALA A 266 10.46 18.57 -3.09
N LEU A 267 9.73 17.44 -2.98
CA LEU A 267 10.28 16.10 -3.24
C LEU A 267 10.68 15.91 -4.71
N SER A 268 9.93 16.51 -5.64
CA SER A 268 10.17 16.41 -7.08
C SER A 268 11.51 17.05 -7.48
N LEU A 269 11.98 18.06 -6.74
CA LEU A 269 13.32 18.64 -6.92
C LEU A 269 14.44 17.61 -6.74
N LEU A 270 14.27 16.61 -5.85
CA LEU A 270 15.25 15.56 -5.63
C LEU A 270 15.28 14.51 -6.75
N ALA A 271 14.26 14.50 -7.61
CA ALA A 271 14.17 13.59 -8.76
C ALA A 271 14.80 14.19 -10.03
N LEU A 272 15.16 15.48 -10.02
CA LEU A 272 15.81 16.15 -11.15
C LEU A 272 17.18 15.50 -11.44
N PRO A 273 17.50 15.21 -12.71
CA PRO A 273 18.76 14.60 -13.06
C PRO A 273 19.94 15.54 -12.70
N PRO A 274 21.01 15.02 -12.08
CA PRO A 274 22.23 15.77 -11.91
C PRO A 274 22.89 15.97 -13.28
N ALA A 275 23.26 17.21 -13.59
CA ALA A 275 23.98 17.58 -14.80
C ALA A 275 25.49 17.49 -14.58
N ASP A 276 25.98 17.92 -13.41
CA ASP A 276 27.39 17.89 -13.06
C ASP A 276 27.60 18.02 -11.54
N ASP A 277 28.82 17.75 -11.09
CA ASP A 277 29.25 17.85 -9.71
C ASP A 277 30.07 19.14 -9.50
N PRO A 278 29.68 20.03 -8.56
CA PRO A 278 30.49 21.21 -8.29
C PRO A 278 31.83 20.81 -7.63
N PRO A 279 32.88 21.66 -7.77
CA PRO A 279 34.15 21.44 -7.11
C PRO A 279 33.99 21.19 -5.60
N PRO A 280 34.79 20.31 -4.97
CA PRO A 280 34.59 19.90 -3.57
C PRO A 280 34.48 21.05 -2.56
N HIS A 281 35.27 22.12 -2.76
CA HIS A 281 35.23 23.30 -1.90
C HIS A 281 33.91 24.08 -2.04
N VAL A 282 33.35 24.18 -3.25
CA VAL A 282 32.03 24.78 -3.51
C VAL A 282 30.96 23.91 -2.86
N ARG A 283 31.01 22.60 -3.07
CA ARG A 283 30.08 21.62 -2.48
C ARG A 283 30.00 21.77 -0.96
N ARG A 284 31.15 21.80 -0.29
CA ARG A 284 31.24 21.97 1.17
C ARG A 284 30.68 23.31 1.63
N ARG A 285 31.03 24.40 0.94
CA ARG A 285 30.53 25.74 1.26
C ARG A 285 29.02 25.85 1.12
N GLU A 286 28.45 25.35 0.02
CA GLU A 286 27.00 25.44 -0.21
C GLU A 286 26.22 24.52 0.75
N VAL A 287 26.73 23.34 1.09
CA VAL A 287 26.12 22.49 2.13
C VAL A 287 26.14 23.19 3.49
N GLN A 288 27.26 23.80 3.91
CA GLN A 288 27.31 24.54 5.18
C GLN A 288 26.33 25.71 5.22
N ARG A 289 26.20 26.45 4.10
CA ARG A 289 25.17 27.51 3.96
C ARG A 289 23.76 26.95 4.07
N ALA A 290 23.48 25.81 3.44
CA ALA A 290 22.18 25.16 3.50
C ALA A 290 21.83 24.71 4.92
N LEU A 291 22.80 24.14 5.67
CA LEU A 291 22.61 23.77 7.07
C LEU A 291 22.33 24.99 7.95
N GLY A 292 23.03 26.10 7.73
CA GLY A 292 22.74 27.38 8.40
C GLY A 292 21.33 27.89 8.11
N LEU A 293 20.91 27.88 6.84
CA LEU A 293 19.55 28.26 6.44
C LEU A 293 18.50 27.38 7.12
N ILE A 294 18.68 26.06 7.15
CA ILE A 294 17.74 25.12 7.78
C ILE A 294 17.63 25.42 9.29
N ALA A 295 18.74 25.74 9.95
CA ALA A 295 18.74 26.10 11.37
C ALA A 295 18.00 27.41 11.65
N GLU A 296 18.01 28.37 10.73
CA GLU A 296 17.29 29.64 10.84
C GLU A 296 15.80 29.53 10.49
N ARG A 297 15.39 28.49 9.74
CA ARG A 297 14.03 28.31 9.21
C ARG A 297 13.21 27.27 9.98
N THR A 298 13.42 27.16 11.29
CA THR A 298 12.64 26.25 12.14
C THR A 298 11.15 26.55 12.14
N ASP A 299 10.78 27.82 12.02
CA ASP A 299 9.38 28.24 12.02
C ASP A 299 8.63 27.76 10.76
N ASP A 300 9.29 27.76 9.59
CA ASP A 300 8.73 27.21 8.35
C ASP A 300 8.45 25.70 8.52
N MET A 301 9.37 24.97 9.17
CA MET A 301 9.21 23.53 9.44
C MET A 301 8.08 23.27 10.45
N ALA A 302 7.97 24.10 11.50
CA ALA A 302 6.89 23.99 12.49
C ALA A 302 5.52 24.31 11.86
N ALA A 303 5.45 25.32 10.99
CA ALA A 303 4.25 25.68 10.24
C ALA A 303 3.80 24.53 9.33
N LEU A 304 4.73 23.92 8.59
CA LEU A 304 4.44 22.73 7.78
C LEU A 304 3.92 21.58 8.65
N ALA A 305 4.57 21.28 9.79
CA ALA A 305 4.12 20.23 10.70
C ALA A 305 2.68 20.44 11.18
N ALA A 306 2.32 21.68 11.52
CA ALA A 306 0.97 22.07 11.95
C ALA A 306 -0.06 22.01 10.81
N GLU A 307 0.32 22.36 9.58
CA GLU A 307 -0.51 22.16 8.39
C GLU A 307 -0.79 20.69 8.11
N ARG A 308 0.24 19.85 8.15
CA ARG A 308 0.09 18.40 7.95
C ARG A 308 -0.72 17.74 9.05
N ALA A 309 -0.60 18.20 10.30
CA ALA A 309 -1.44 17.72 11.41
C ALA A 309 -2.93 18.00 11.18
N ARG A 310 -3.27 19.21 10.69
CA ARG A 310 -4.65 19.58 10.34
C ARG A 310 -5.18 18.71 9.20
N THR A 311 -4.38 18.55 8.15
CA THR A 311 -4.74 17.69 7.00
C THR A 311 -4.99 16.24 7.45
N LEU A 312 -4.11 15.68 8.28
CA LEU A 312 -4.24 14.33 8.83
C LEU A 312 -5.49 14.19 9.70
N LEU A 313 -5.82 15.19 10.52
CA LEU A 313 -7.05 15.19 11.32
C LEU A 313 -8.28 15.19 10.40
N ASP A 314 -8.30 16.03 9.38
CA ASP A 314 -9.43 16.14 8.45
C ASP A 314 -9.62 14.83 7.66
N ASP A 315 -8.54 14.24 7.15
CA ASP A 315 -8.55 12.93 6.50
C ASP A 315 -9.12 11.85 7.45
N HIS A 316 -8.65 11.82 8.71
CA HIS A 316 -9.12 10.85 9.71
C HIS A 316 -10.61 11.04 10.06
N LEU A 317 -11.06 12.29 10.24
CA LEU A 317 -12.45 12.60 10.57
C LEU A 317 -13.41 12.20 9.45
N ARG A 318 -13.04 12.38 8.18
CA ARG A 318 -13.87 11.93 7.04
C ARG A 318 -14.08 10.42 7.04
N VAL A 319 -13.02 9.63 7.26
CA VAL A 319 -13.14 8.17 7.38
C VAL A 319 -13.98 7.75 8.60
N ARG A 320 -13.84 8.46 9.72
CA ARG A 320 -14.68 8.21 10.91
C ARG A 320 -16.15 8.52 10.65
N GLN A 321 -16.45 9.60 9.95
CA GLN A 321 -17.80 9.99 9.61
C GLN A 321 -18.46 8.92 8.71
N ALA A 322 -17.74 8.46 7.69
CA ALA A 322 -18.20 7.38 6.80
C ALA A 322 -18.42 6.05 7.54
N SER A 323 -17.66 5.76 8.60
CA SER A 323 -17.84 4.56 9.45
C SER A 323 -18.84 4.74 10.60
N ARG A 324 -19.52 5.90 10.72
CA ARG A 324 -20.37 6.26 11.88
C ARG A 324 -19.64 6.10 13.22
N GLY A 325 -18.33 6.34 13.22
CA GLY A 325 -17.48 6.23 14.40
C GLY A 325 -17.77 7.34 15.41
N SER A 326 -18.17 6.97 16.64
CA SER A 326 -18.34 7.92 17.75
C SER A 326 -17.01 8.26 18.43
N GLY A 327 -16.88 9.44 19.03
CA GLY A 327 -15.72 9.85 19.83
C GLY A 327 -15.05 11.11 19.30
N THR A 328 -14.06 11.61 20.04
CA THR A 328 -13.25 12.76 19.63
C THR A 328 -11.90 12.29 19.13
N THR A 329 -11.34 13.02 18.16
CA THR A 329 -9.98 12.79 17.69
C THR A 329 -9.27 14.13 17.61
N THR A 330 -8.03 14.17 18.10
CA THR A 330 -7.13 15.31 17.96
C THR A 330 -5.82 14.85 17.37
N VAL A 331 -5.18 15.71 16.61
CA VAL A 331 -3.83 15.50 16.07
C VAL A 331 -2.96 16.65 16.50
N HIS A 332 -1.89 16.34 17.22
CA HIS A 332 -0.91 17.33 17.68
C HIS A 332 0.39 17.18 16.90
N ALA A 333 0.83 18.26 16.25
CA ALA A 333 2.15 18.30 15.63
C ALA A 333 3.25 18.38 16.68
N ILE A 334 4.30 17.56 16.51
CA ILE A 334 5.54 17.77 17.25
C ILE A 334 6.32 18.88 16.51
N PRO A 335 6.54 20.05 17.15
CA PRO A 335 6.92 21.29 16.46
C PRO A 335 8.36 21.30 15.92
N ARG A 336 9.19 20.32 16.31
CA ARG A 336 10.55 20.14 15.78
C ARG A 336 10.61 18.86 14.96
N PRO A 337 10.35 18.95 13.63
CA PRO A 337 10.62 17.87 12.70
C PRO A 337 12.08 17.41 12.77
N ASP A 338 12.33 16.13 12.52
CA ASP A 338 13.69 15.65 12.34
C ASP A 338 14.16 15.97 10.92
N VAL A 339 15.35 16.58 10.78
CA VAL A 339 15.98 16.77 9.48
C VAL A 339 16.75 15.49 9.13
N ILE A 340 16.20 14.71 8.20
CA ILE A 340 16.81 13.46 7.75
C ILE A 340 18.02 13.77 6.87
N ALA A 341 17.86 14.68 5.91
CA ALA A 341 18.89 15.03 4.93
C ALA A 341 18.74 16.47 4.43
N ALA A 342 19.84 17.04 3.91
CA ALA A 342 19.88 18.38 3.33
C ALA A 342 20.62 18.39 2.00
N PHE A 343 19.94 18.84 0.94
CA PHE A 343 20.48 18.83 -0.42
C PHE A 343 20.48 20.24 -1.02
N VAL A 344 21.43 20.51 -1.91
CA VAL A 344 21.54 21.77 -2.64
C VAL A 344 21.60 21.50 -4.13
N LEU A 345 20.69 22.14 -4.86
CA LEU A 345 20.69 22.13 -6.32
C LEU A 345 21.22 23.48 -6.78
N LEU A 346 22.28 23.45 -7.59
CA LEU A 346 22.86 24.63 -8.22
C LEU A 346 22.37 24.74 -9.66
N PRO A 347 22.03 25.94 -10.13
CA PRO A 347 21.69 26.14 -11.55
C PRO A 347 22.95 25.91 -12.39
N LYS A 348 22.75 25.44 -13.62
CA LYS A 348 23.82 25.46 -14.61
C LYS A 348 24.18 26.91 -14.90
N VAL A 349 25.43 27.29 -14.62
CA VAL A 349 25.95 28.61 -15.03
C VAL A 349 26.09 28.56 -16.55
N ALA A 350 25.49 29.55 -17.23
CA ALA A 350 25.51 29.66 -18.69
C ALA A 350 26.92 29.87 -19.23
#